data_AF-A0A952B982-F1
#
_entry.id   AF-A0A952B982-F1
#
_cell.length_a   1.000
_cell.length_b   1.000
_cell.length_c   1.000
_cell.angle_alpha   90.00
_cell.angle_beta   90.00
_cell.angle_gamma   90.00
#
_symmetry.space_group_name_H-M   'P 1'
#
loop_
_entity.id
_entity.type
_entity.pdbx_description
1 polymer ?
#
loop_
_entity_poly.entity_id
_entity_poly.type
_entity_poly.pdbx_seq_one_letter_code
_entity_poly.pdbx_strand_id
1 'polypeptide(L)'
;MKIETILKKLKSAGFKISFDEQDILLDNPTGNAVLDNQLKEAVKANRQEILFRLRTCEYRHLRAEANKLAEWIDNSDAPIQERRERVPEFKKLVNQIAELQGFVDAYQKNGTAQWYEKGWLLLHSDLLGEMIVVVRDADVQLPEGSRGYPVYEFKEVEALTGASEEQIRETHKIKRVFQGKIENQKMGGLKNAREA
;
A
#
# COMPACT_ATOMS: atom_id res chain seq x y z
N MET A 1 -18.57 -4.44 5.02
CA MET A 1 -18.26 -4.08 3.61
C MET A 1 -16.77 -3.87 3.50
N LYS A 2 -16.09 -4.40 2.47
CA LYS A 2 -14.63 -4.23 2.31
C LYS A 2 -14.29 -2.76 2.00
N ILE A 3 -13.12 -2.30 2.41
CA ILE A 3 -12.74 -0.88 2.35
C ILE A 3 -12.50 -0.42 0.92
N GLU A 4 -11.91 -1.25 0.07
CA GLU A 4 -11.79 -0.99 -1.35
C GLU A 4 -13.17 -0.81 -1.99
N THR A 5 -14.16 -1.57 -1.51
CA THR A 5 -15.55 -1.41 -1.97
C THR A 5 -16.16 -0.10 -1.49
N ILE A 6 -15.90 0.32 -0.24
CA ILE A 6 -16.34 1.61 0.30
C ILE A 6 -15.75 2.75 -0.54
N LEU A 7 -14.42 2.76 -0.72
CA LEU A 7 -13.69 3.78 -1.49
C LEU A 7 -14.12 3.80 -2.96
N LYS A 8 -14.30 2.63 -3.59
CA LYS A 8 -14.78 2.53 -4.97
C LYS A 8 -16.20 3.07 -5.10
N LYS A 9 -17.11 2.72 -4.18
CA LYS A 9 -18.49 3.23 -4.19
C LYS A 9 -18.55 4.74 -4.00
N LEU A 10 -17.76 5.30 -3.08
CA LEU A 10 -17.65 6.74 -2.87
C LEU A 10 -17.19 7.47 -4.16
N LYS A 11 -16.13 6.96 -4.81
CA LYS A 11 -15.65 7.52 -6.09
C LYS A 11 -16.68 7.39 -7.21
N SER A 12 -17.33 6.24 -7.34
CA SER A 12 -18.38 6.02 -8.34
C SER A 12 -19.61 6.88 -8.11
N ALA A 13 -19.89 7.25 -6.86
CA ALA A 13 -20.94 8.21 -6.51
C ALA A 13 -20.52 9.67 -6.79
N GLY A 14 -19.29 9.93 -7.22
CA GLY A 14 -18.80 11.26 -7.57
C GLY A 14 -18.14 12.01 -6.41
N PHE A 15 -17.92 11.37 -5.26
CA PHE A 15 -17.21 12.01 -4.15
C PHE A 15 -15.70 12.03 -4.38
N LYS A 16 -15.10 13.20 -4.18
CA LYS A 16 -13.66 13.34 -3.97
C LYS A 16 -13.38 13.08 -2.49
N ILE A 17 -12.50 12.11 -2.23
CA ILE A 17 -12.17 11.66 -0.87
C ILE A 17 -10.81 12.26 -0.51
N SER A 18 -10.78 13.06 0.54
CA SER A 18 -9.55 13.58 1.16
C SER A 18 -9.63 13.39 2.68
N PHE A 19 -8.66 13.92 3.41
CA PHE A 19 -8.63 13.87 4.87
C PHE A 19 -8.01 15.14 5.43
N ASP A 20 -8.28 15.39 6.70
CA ASP A 20 -7.52 16.32 7.54
C ASP A 20 -6.89 15.56 8.72
N GLU A 21 -6.37 16.31 9.70
CA GLU A 21 -5.70 15.77 10.89
C GLU A 21 -6.49 14.66 11.58
N GLN A 22 -7.83 14.68 11.52
CA GLN A 22 -8.64 13.70 12.22
C GLN A 22 -9.74 13.09 11.37
N ASP A 23 -10.25 13.75 10.34
CA ASP A 23 -11.48 13.39 9.64
C ASP A 23 -11.31 13.04 8.16
N ILE A 24 -12.30 12.29 7.66
CA ILE A 24 -12.45 11.98 6.24
C ILE A 24 -13.31 13.08 5.63
N LEU A 25 -12.74 13.79 4.65
CA LEU A 25 -13.43 14.83 3.92
C LEU A 25 -14.02 14.22 2.64
N LEU A 26 -15.33 14.38 2.47
CA LEU A 26 -16.05 13.94 1.28
C LEU A 26 -16.57 15.18 0.55
N ASP A 27 -15.87 15.56 -0.51
CA ASP A 27 -16.27 16.67 -1.36
C ASP A 27 -17.15 16.17 -2.51
N ASN A 28 -18.24 16.89 -2.78
CA ASN A 28 -19.23 16.56 -3.81
C ASN A 28 -19.20 17.64 -4.90
N PRO A 29 -18.19 17.61 -5.80
CA PRO A 29 -17.96 18.69 -6.75
C PRO A 29 -19.12 18.88 -7.73
N THR A 30 -19.95 17.86 -7.95
CA THR A 30 -21.10 17.93 -8.87
C THR A 30 -22.40 18.32 -8.18
N GLY A 31 -22.44 18.36 -6.85
CA GLY A 31 -23.65 18.63 -6.05
C GLY A 31 -24.72 17.54 -6.11
N ASN A 32 -24.64 16.60 -7.05
CA ASN A 32 -25.66 15.59 -7.32
C ASN A 32 -25.44 14.27 -6.58
N ALA A 33 -24.27 14.08 -5.96
CA ALA A 33 -24.00 12.86 -5.21
C ALA A 33 -24.82 12.80 -3.92
N VAL A 34 -25.60 11.73 -3.75
CA VAL A 34 -26.28 11.42 -2.49
C VAL A 34 -25.54 10.26 -1.82
N LEU A 35 -25.07 10.49 -0.61
CA LEU A 35 -24.42 9.46 0.17
C LEU A 35 -25.50 8.56 0.82
N ASP A 36 -25.65 7.37 0.25
CA ASP A 36 -26.54 6.32 0.77
C ASP A 36 -26.26 5.99 2.27
N ASN A 37 -27.30 5.67 3.02
CA ASN A 37 -27.21 5.39 4.46
C ASN A 37 -26.35 4.17 4.77
N GLN A 38 -26.41 3.11 3.94
CA GLN A 38 -25.54 1.94 4.14
C GLN A 38 -24.07 2.32 3.94
N LEU A 39 -23.78 3.17 2.94
CA LEU A 39 -22.43 3.67 2.71
C LEU A 39 -21.95 4.61 3.83
N LYS A 40 -22.81 5.49 4.36
CA LYS A 40 -22.52 6.33 5.54
C LYS A 40 -22.09 5.50 6.74
N GLU A 41 -22.89 4.51 7.11
CA GLU A 41 -22.60 3.67 8.26
C GLU A 41 -21.34 2.82 8.04
N ALA A 42 -21.09 2.37 6.82
CA ALA A 42 -19.84 1.69 6.50
C ALA A 42 -18.61 2.61 6.60
N VAL A 43 -18.69 3.87 6.15
CA VAL A 43 -17.60 4.85 6.32
C VAL A 43 -17.33 5.10 7.79
N LYS A 44 -18.38 5.31 8.61
CA LYS A 44 -18.23 5.49 10.06
C LYS A 44 -17.59 4.28 10.73
N ALA A 45 -18.09 3.07 10.45
CA ALA A 45 -17.59 1.83 11.03
C ALA A 45 -16.13 1.52 10.65
N ASN A 46 -15.65 2.05 9.53
CA ASN A 46 -14.29 1.80 9.02
C ASN A 46 -13.43 3.08 9.02
N ARG A 47 -13.80 4.11 9.78
CA ARG A 47 -13.18 5.45 9.72
C ARG A 47 -11.66 5.42 9.89
N GLN A 48 -11.17 4.73 10.93
CA GLN A 48 -9.74 4.68 11.23
C GLN A 48 -8.94 4.00 10.12
N GLU A 49 -9.48 2.92 9.56
CA GLU A 49 -8.81 2.18 8.50
C GLU A 49 -8.83 2.95 7.17
N ILE A 50 -9.92 3.66 6.87
CA ILE A 50 -9.99 4.56 5.72
C ILE A 50 -8.97 5.70 5.87
N LEU A 51 -8.87 6.34 7.05
CA LEU A 51 -7.89 7.38 7.32
C LEU A 51 -6.46 6.86 7.16
N PHE A 52 -6.17 5.68 7.69
CA PHE A 52 -4.87 5.05 7.52
C PHE A 52 -4.52 4.84 6.03
N ARG A 53 -5.47 4.33 5.25
CA ARG A 53 -5.31 4.15 3.79
C ARG A 53 -5.01 5.46 3.09
N LEU A 54 -5.80 6.50 3.36
CA LEU A 54 -5.64 7.81 2.74
C LEU A 54 -4.28 8.43 3.10
N ARG A 55 -3.89 8.38 4.39
CA ARG A 55 -2.59 8.88 4.87
C ARG A 55 -1.41 8.12 4.27
N THR A 56 -1.51 6.80 4.17
CA THR A 56 -0.45 5.98 3.56
C THR A 56 -0.29 6.30 2.08
N CYS A 57 -1.39 6.48 1.35
CA CYS A 57 -1.34 6.91 -0.05
C CYS A 57 -0.70 8.29 -0.20
N GLU A 58 -1.11 9.26 0.62
CA GLU A 58 -0.56 10.62 0.59
C GLU A 58 0.92 10.65 0.96
N TYR A 59 1.30 9.95 2.03
CA TYR A 59 2.70 9.79 2.44
C TYR A 59 3.57 9.27 1.29
N ARG A 60 3.11 8.25 0.57
CA ARG A 60 3.83 7.70 -0.60
C ARG A 60 3.91 8.68 -1.74
N HIS A 61 2.82 9.39 -2.03
CA HIS A 61 2.78 10.41 -3.06
C HIS A 61 3.80 11.51 -2.78
N LEU A 62 3.75 12.11 -1.58
CA LEU A 62 4.69 13.14 -1.16
C LEU A 62 6.13 12.65 -1.18
N ARG A 63 6.39 11.42 -0.74
CA ARG A 63 7.75 10.82 -0.80
C ARG A 63 8.24 10.65 -2.24
N ALA A 64 7.37 10.23 -3.15
CA ALA A 64 7.71 10.13 -4.56
C ALA A 64 8.00 11.50 -5.19
N GLU A 65 7.22 12.52 -4.84
CA GLU A 65 7.47 13.91 -5.28
C GLU A 65 8.77 14.47 -4.71
N ALA A 66 9.02 14.26 -3.42
CA ALA A 66 10.25 14.69 -2.76
C ALA A 66 11.48 14.03 -3.40
N ASN A 67 11.41 12.72 -3.71
CA ASN A 67 12.49 12.02 -4.39
C ASN A 67 12.76 12.57 -5.80
N LYS A 68 11.71 12.80 -6.60
CA LYS A 68 11.85 13.41 -7.93
C LYS A 68 12.48 14.80 -7.86
N LEU A 69 12.06 15.59 -6.87
CA LEU A 69 12.58 16.94 -6.69
C LEU A 69 14.03 16.92 -6.21
N ALA A 70 14.39 16.03 -5.27
CA ALA A 70 15.77 15.82 -4.84
C ALA A 70 16.66 15.40 -6.01
N GLU A 71 16.20 14.42 -6.80
CA GLU A 71 16.91 13.97 -8.00
C GLU A 71 17.14 15.11 -9.00
N TRP A 72 16.13 15.95 -9.23
CA TRP A 72 16.29 17.12 -10.10
C TRP A 72 17.25 18.16 -9.50
N ILE A 73 17.21 18.41 -8.19
CA ILE A 73 18.14 19.35 -7.52
C ILE A 73 19.58 18.84 -7.62
N ASP A 74 19.81 17.55 -7.39
CA ASP A 74 21.15 16.98 -7.33
C ASP A 74 21.75 16.73 -8.71
N ASN A 75 20.93 16.28 -9.67
CA ASN A 75 21.40 15.75 -10.95
C ASN A 75 21.03 16.60 -12.18
N SER A 76 20.31 17.72 -12.04
CA SER A 76 20.02 18.56 -13.20
C SER A 76 21.22 19.44 -13.60
N ASP A 77 21.30 19.69 -14.90
CA ASP A 77 22.23 20.67 -15.50
C ASP A 77 21.78 22.13 -15.26
N ALA A 78 20.72 22.34 -14.47
CA ALA A 78 20.19 23.67 -14.20
C ALA A 78 21.21 24.53 -13.40
N PRO A 79 21.24 25.86 -13.65
CA PRO A 79 22.05 26.78 -12.87
C PRO A 79 21.81 26.62 -11.36
N ILE A 80 22.87 26.77 -10.56
CA ILE A 80 22.80 26.61 -9.10
C ILE A 80 21.72 27.49 -8.45
N GLN A 81 21.44 28.66 -9.04
CA GLN A 81 20.44 29.59 -8.55
C GLN A 81 19.01 29.03 -8.71
N GLU A 82 18.67 28.49 -9.88
CA GLU A 82 17.38 27.85 -10.13
C GLU A 82 17.17 26.64 -9.22
N ARG A 83 18.24 25.86 -8.99
CA ARG A 83 18.19 24.74 -8.04
C ARG A 83 17.91 25.20 -6.61
N ARG A 84 18.55 26.29 -6.17
CA ARG A 84 18.32 26.87 -4.84
C ARG A 84 16.89 27.37 -4.65
N GLU A 85 16.26 27.90 -5.69
CA GLU A 85 14.87 28.37 -5.64
C GLU A 85 13.87 27.24 -5.39
N ARG A 86 14.23 26.00 -5.70
CA ARG A 86 13.39 24.80 -5.50
C ARG A 86 13.60 24.14 -4.14
N VAL A 87 14.65 24.50 -3.39
CA VAL A 87 14.93 23.97 -2.03
C VAL A 87 13.78 24.23 -1.04
N PRO A 88 13.11 25.41 -1.01
CA PRO A 88 11.96 25.63 -0.13
C PRO A 88 10.79 24.67 -0.39
N GLU A 89 10.52 24.33 -1.67
CA GLU A 89 9.50 23.36 -2.05
C GLU A 89 9.85 21.97 -1.54
N PHE A 90 11.10 21.53 -1.72
CA PHE A 90 11.58 20.27 -1.16
C PHE A 90 11.45 20.21 0.37
N LYS A 91 11.83 21.28 1.08
CA LYS A 91 11.66 21.37 2.54
C LYS A 91 10.20 21.25 2.96
N LYS A 92 9.28 21.86 2.21
CA LYS A 92 7.84 21.75 2.47
C LYS A 92 7.38 20.29 2.37
N LEU A 93 7.77 19.58 1.32
CA LEU A 93 7.45 18.17 1.14
C LEU A 93 8.00 17.31 2.28
N VAL A 94 9.26 17.52 2.66
CA VAL A 94 9.90 16.80 3.78
C VAL A 94 9.16 17.01 5.10
N ASN A 95 8.70 18.22 5.38
CA ASN A 95 7.93 18.51 6.59
C ASN A 95 6.57 17.77 6.58
N GLN A 96 5.85 17.80 5.45
CA GLN A 96 4.57 17.09 5.32
C GLN A 96 4.76 15.56 5.44
N ILE A 97 5.85 15.01 4.89
CA ILE A 97 6.22 13.60 5.06
C ILE A 97 6.44 13.28 6.55
N ALA A 98 7.17 14.14 7.28
CA ALA A 98 7.45 13.94 8.70
C ALA A 98 6.18 13.94 9.55
N GLU A 99 5.22 14.83 9.26
CA GLU A 99 3.91 14.87 9.91
C GLU A 99 3.14 13.55 9.70
N LEU A 100 3.12 13.03 8.46
CA LEU A 100 2.43 11.78 8.14
C LEU A 100 3.16 10.54 8.65
N GLN A 101 4.49 10.57 8.73
CA GLN A 101 5.32 9.45 9.18
C GLN A 101 4.89 8.96 10.56
N GLY A 102 4.60 9.86 11.50
CA GLY A 102 4.16 9.49 12.85
C GLY A 102 2.88 8.64 12.85
N PHE A 103 1.94 8.92 11.95
CA PHE A 103 0.71 8.14 11.82
C PHE A 103 0.95 6.78 11.15
N VAL A 104 1.79 6.75 10.11
CA VAL A 104 2.15 5.51 9.41
C VAL A 104 2.91 4.57 10.35
N ASP A 105 3.87 5.10 11.11
CA ASP A 105 4.68 4.34 12.07
C ASP A 105 3.84 3.80 13.22
N ALA A 106 2.93 4.61 13.77
CA ALA A 106 2.04 4.16 14.83
C ALA A 106 1.15 3.00 14.37
N TYR A 107 0.65 3.08 13.12
CA TYR A 107 -0.14 2.00 12.55
C TYR A 107 0.70 0.76 12.25
N GLN A 108 1.92 0.92 11.72
CA GLN A 108 2.84 -0.19 11.51
C GLN A 108 3.19 -0.89 12.82
N LYS A 109 3.44 -0.15 13.92
CA LYS A 109 3.63 -0.71 15.26
C LYS A 109 2.43 -1.53 15.73
N ASN A 110 1.21 -1.05 15.46
CA ASN A 110 -0.01 -1.81 15.74
C ASN A 110 -0.15 -3.05 14.84
N GLY A 111 0.31 -2.98 13.59
CA GLY A 111 0.46 -4.14 12.70
C GLY A 111 1.44 -5.16 13.27
N THR A 112 2.55 -4.73 13.84
CA THR A 112 3.49 -5.62 14.54
C THR A 112 2.83 -6.29 15.74
N ALA A 113 1.97 -5.59 16.49
CA ALA A 113 1.18 -6.20 17.57
C ALA A 113 0.20 -7.27 17.03
N GLN A 114 -0.50 -7.00 15.92
CA GLN A 114 -1.33 -8.03 15.25
C GLN A 114 -0.51 -9.25 14.83
N TRP A 115 0.71 -9.06 14.32
CA TRP A 115 1.59 -10.17 13.98
C TRP A 115 1.93 -11.03 15.20
N TYR A 116 2.27 -10.42 16.33
CA TYR A 116 2.62 -11.15 17.55
C TYR A 116 1.43 -11.88 18.17
N GLU A 117 0.27 -11.23 18.26
CA GLU A 117 -0.93 -11.76 18.93
C GLU A 117 -1.73 -12.74 18.07
N LYS A 118 -1.87 -12.45 16.76
CA LYS A 118 -2.79 -13.19 15.87
C LYS A 118 -2.07 -14.05 14.83
N GLY A 119 -0.75 -13.92 14.72
CA GLY A 119 0.05 -14.67 13.75
C GLY A 119 -0.19 -14.26 12.30
N TRP A 120 -0.83 -13.12 12.02
CA TRP A 120 -0.98 -12.59 10.66
C TRP A 120 -0.88 -11.08 10.62
N LEU A 121 -0.53 -10.56 9.45
CA LEU A 121 -0.38 -9.15 9.15
C LEU A 121 -0.96 -8.86 7.76
N LEU A 122 -1.88 -7.90 7.68
CA LEU A 122 -2.38 -7.38 6.41
C LEU A 122 -1.56 -6.14 6.04
N LEU A 123 -0.83 -6.21 4.93
CA LEU A 123 0.06 -5.12 4.50
C LEU A 123 -0.05 -4.85 3.00
N HIS A 124 0.23 -3.62 2.59
CA HIS A 124 0.28 -3.26 1.18
C HIS A 124 1.68 -3.50 0.63
N SER A 125 1.79 -4.28 -0.44
CA SER A 125 3.06 -4.47 -1.15
C SER A 125 3.20 -3.41 -2.23
N ASP A 126 4.17 -2.50 -2.08
CA ASP A 126 4.45 -1.45 -3.09
C ASP A 126 4.89 -2.06 -4.41
N LEU A 127 5.68 -3.13 -4.36
CA LEU A 127 6.11 -3.87 -5.54
C LEU A 127 4.92 -4.44 -6.31
N LEU A 128 3.95 -5.03 -5.61
CA LEU A 128 2.80 -5.68 -6.25
C LEU A 128 1.64 -4.72 -6.54
N GLY A 129 1.62 -3.55 -5.89
CA GLY A 129 0.54 -2.57 -5.99
C GLY A 129 -0.78 -3.04 -5.37
N GLU A 130 -0.76 -4.10 -4.55
CA GLU A 130 -1.96 -4.68 -3.93
C GLU A 130 -1.74 -5.08 -2.47
N MET A 131 -2.85 -5.36 -1.78
CA MET A 131 -2.86 -5.85 -0.41
C MET A 131 -2.53 -7.32 -0.36
N ILE A 132 -1.59 -7.69 0.50
CA ILE A 132 -1.24 -9.08 0.79
C ILE A 132 -1.40 -9.35 2.28
N VAL A 133 -1.72 -10.59 2.60
CA VAL A 133 -1.73 -11.09 3.97
C VAL A 133 -0.45 -11.88 4.15
N VAL A 134 0.34 -11.55 5.16
CA VAL A 134 1.43 -12.42 5.61
C VAL A 134 0.92 -13.17 6.83
N VAL A 135 1.06 -14.48 6.85
CA VAL A 135 0.76 -15.34 8.01
C VAL A 135 2.06 -15.93 8.54
N ARG A 136 2.13 -16.14 9.84
CA ARG A 136 3.27 -16.81 10.48
C ARG A 136 3.36 -18.25 9.98
N ASP A 137 2.23 -18.94 10.06
CA ASP A 137 2.10 -20.37 9.78
C ASP A 137 0.81 -20.66 9.01
N ALA A 138 0.75 -21.85 8.40
CA ALA A 138 -0.35 -22.29 7.54
C ALA A 138 -1.71 -22.44 8.24
N ASP A 139 -1.70 -22.65 9.55
CA ASP A 139 -2.85 -22.92 10.40
C ASP A 139 -3.45 -21.65 11.01
N VAL A 140 -2.85 -20.48 10.75
CA VAL A 140 -3.35 -19.20 11.25
C VAL A 140 -4.75 -18.94 10.70
N GLN A 141 -5.71 -18.79 11.61
CA GLN A 141 -7.07 -18.42 11.24
C GLN A 141 -7.13 -16.97 10.78
N LEU A 142 -7.50 -16.81 9.52
CA LEU A 142 -7.67 -15.51 8.90
C LEU A 142 -9.04 -14.92 9.19
N PRO A 143 -9.14 -13.62 9.51
CA PRO A 143 -10.42 -12.97 9.70
C PRO A 143 -11.19 -12.92 8.38
N GLU A 144 -12.52 -12.88 8.44
CA GLU A 144 -13.36 -12.92 7.23
C GLU A 144 -13.05 -11.77 6.25
N GLY A 145 -12.59 -10.63 6.78
CA GLY A 145 -12.20 -9.45 6.02
C GLY A 145 -10.96 -9.63 5.14
N SER A 146 -10.13 -10.65 5.36
CA SER A 146 -8.94 -10.91 4.55
C SER A 146 -9.17 -11.86 3.37
N ARG A 147 -10.39 -12.41 3.23
CA ARG A 147 -10.75 -13.28 2.10
C ARG A 147 -10.50 -12.58 0.76
N GLY A 148 -9.72 -13.20 -0.11
CA GLY A 148 -9.45 -12.73 -1.47
C GLY A 148 -8.19 -11.86 -1.62
N TYR A 149 -7.47 -11.58 -0.52
CA TYR A 149 -6.09 -11.10 -0.64
C TYR A 149 -5.14 -12.29 -0.80
N PRO A 150 -4.08 -12.15 -1.59
CA PRO A 150 -3.01 -13.16 -1.65
C PRO A 150 -2.38 -13.36 -0.28
N VAL A 151 -2.31 -14.62 0.16
CA VAL A 151 -1.81 -15.00 1.49
C VAL A 151 -0.42 -15.60 1.35
N TYR A 152 0.57 -15.07 2.05
CA TYR A 152 1.94 -15.55 2.10
C TYR A 152 2.28 -16.03 3.50
N GLU A 153 2.76 -17.25 3.64
CA GLU A 153 3.45 -17.71 4.85
C GLU A 153 4.77 -16.93 4.98
N PHE A 154 5.21 -16.70 6.22
CA PHE A 154 6.43 -15.96 6.52
C PHE A 154 7.63 -16.53 5.77
N LYS A 155 7.77 -17.87 5.77
CA LYS A 155 8.82 -18.59 5.05
C LYS A 155 8.82 -18.34 3.54
N GLU A 156 7.66 -18.06 2.95
CA GLU A 156 7.56 -17.74 1.51
C GLU A 156 8.07 -16.32 1.26
N VAL A 157 7.77 -15.38 2.17
CA VAL A 157 8.32 -14.02 2.09
C VAL A 157 9.84 -14.05 2.30
N GLU A 158 10.34 -14.86 3.23
CA GLU A 158 11.78 -15.07 3.42
C GLU A 158 12.42 -15.67 2.17
N ALA A 159 11.80 -16.68 1.55
CA ALA A 159 12.29 -17.28 0.30
C ALA A 159 12.34 -16.29 -0.88
N LEU A 160 11.47 -15.27 -0.87
CA LEU A 160 11.46 -14.19 -1.87
C LEU A 160 12.48 -13.09 -1.56
N THR A 161 13.12 -13.12 -0.39
CA THR A 161 14.14 -12.14 -0.02
C THR A 161 15.38 -12.35 -0.87
N GLY A 162 15.74 -11.35 -1.68
CA GLY A 162 16.83 -11.42 -2.66
C GLY A 162 16.41 -11.83 -4.07
N ALA A 163 15.13 -12.14 -4.30
CA ALA A 163 14.58 -12.32 -5.63
C ALA A 163 14.48 -10.98 -6.37
N SER A 164 14.57 -11.01 -7.71
CA SER A 164 14.35 -9.81 -8.52
C SER A 164 12.87 -9.41 -8.50
N GLU A 165 12.59 -8.12 -8.79
CA GLU A 165 11.22 -7.62 -8.89
C GLU A 165 10.36 -8.44 -9.87
N GLU A 166 10.95 -8.84 -11.00
CA GLU A 166 10.28 -9.62 -12.04
C GLU A 166 9.89 -11.01 -11.54
N GLN A 167 10.80 -11.69 -10.82
CA GLN A 167 10.54 -12.99 -10.19
C GLN A 167 9.43 -12.91 -9.15
N ILE A 168 9.42 -11.85 -8.33
CA ILE A 168 8.37 -11.64 -7.32
C ILE A 168 7.02 -11.41 -8.00
N ARG A 169 6.97 -10.60 -9.06
CA ARG A 169 5.74 -10.35 -9.83
C ARG A 169 5.21 -11.61 -10.50
N GLU A 170 6.07 -12.41 -11.10
CA GLU A 170 5.69 -13.67 -11.74
C GLU A 170 5.15 -14.68 -10.71
N THR A 171 5.89 -14.87 -9.62
CA THR A 171 5.45 -15.72 -8.50
C THR A 171 4.10 -15.28 -7.95
N HIS A 172 3.89 -13.97 -7.83
CA HIS A 172 2.61 -13.42 -7.39
C HIS A 172 1.45 -13.70 -8.36
N LYS A 173 1.68 -13.57 -9.67
CA LYS A 173 0.67 -13.91 -10.70
C LYS A 173 0.25 -15.37 -10.57
N ILE A 174 1.22 -16.28 -10.43
CA ILE A 174 0.97 -17.71 -10.22
C ILE A 174 0.13 -17.92 -8.95
N LYS A 175 0.53 -17.28 -7.84
CA LYS A 175 -0.17 -17.41 -6.56
C LYS A 175 -1.61 -16.92 -6.60
N ARG A 176 -1.89 -15.83 -7.32
CA ARG A 176 -3.25 -15.32 -7.54
C ARG A 176 -4.14 -16.31 -8.28
N VAL A 177 -3.58 -17.05 -9.25
CA VAL A 177 -4.33 -18.04 -10.04
C VAL A 177 -4.61 -19.29 -9.23
N PHE A 178 -3.59 -19.83 -8.58
CA PHE A 178 -3.68 -21.16 -7.96
C PHE A 178 -4.09 -21.14 -6.50
N GLN A 179 -4.04 -19.98 -5.82
CA GLN A 179 -4.20 -19.84 -4.36
C GLN A 179 -3.33 -20.85 -3.56
N GLY A 180 -2.27 -21.37 -4.19
CA GLY A 180 -1.42 -22.42 -3.67
C GLY A 180 -0.25 -21.89 -2.85
N LYS A 181 0.49 -22.83 -2.25
CA LYS A 181 1.72 -22.54 -1.49
C LYS A 181 2.93 -22.58 -2.41
N ILE A 182 3.87 -21.67 -2.19
CA ILE A 182 5.19 -21.64 -2.80
C ILE A 182 6.09 -22.50 -1.92
N GLU A 183 6.40 -23.70 -2.38
CA GLU A 183 7.48 -24.49 -1.77
C GLU A 183 8.80 -24.11 -2.42
N ASN A 184 9.86 -24.00 -1.60
CA ASN A 184 11.23 -23.75 -2.05
C ASN A 184 11.70 -24.90 -2.97
N GLN A 185 11.34 -24.84 -4.25
CA GLN A 185 12.14 -25.50 -5.27
C GLN A 185 13.38 -24.63 -5.44
N LYS A 186 14.55 -25.18 -5.09
CA LYS A 186 15.85 -24.59 -5.42
C LYS A 186 15.76 -24.05 -6.84
N MET A 187 15.80 -22.72 -7.01
CA MET A 187 15.84 -22.01 -8.28
C MET A 187 17.18 -22.26 -8.99
N GLY A 188 17.45 -23.53 -9.30
CA GLY A 188 18.62 -24.02 -10.00
C GLY A 188 18.12 -24.96 -11.09
N GLY A 189 17.56 -24.40 -12.16
CA GLY A 189 16.93 -25.22 -13.19
C GLY A 189 16.41 -24.51 -14.44
N LEU A 190 16.84 -23.29 -14.74
CA LEU A 190 16.71 -22.75 -16.12
C LEU A 190 18.05 -22.98 -16.83
N LYS A 191 18.35 -24.24 -17.15
CA LYS A 191 19.32 -24.58 -18.18
C LYS A 191 18.61 -25.39 -19.27
N ASN A 192 18.63 -24.81 -20.47
CA ASN A 192 18.47 -25.41 -21.78
C ASN A 192 17.07 -25.89 -22.20
N ALA A 193 16.35 -25.00 -22.89
CA ALA A 193 15.48 -25.37 -24.00
C ALA A 193 15.77 -24.42 -25.18
N ARG A 194 16.94 -24.64 -25.80
CA ARG A 194 17.27 -24.07 -27.11
C ARG A 194 18.01 -25.15 -27.90
N GLU A 195 17.26 -26.17 -28.30
CA GLU A 195 17.58 -27.14 -29.36
C GLU A 195 16.34 -28.01 -29.58
N ALA A 196 15.47 -27.54 -30.47
CA ALA A 196 14.57 -28.34 -31.31
C ALA A 196 14.21 -27.49 -32.53
#